data_AF-A0A9P0IE44-F1
#
_entry.id   AF-A0A9P0IE44-F1
#
_cell.length_a   1.000
_cell.length_b   1.000
_cell.length_c   1.000
_cell.angle_alpha   90.00
_cell.angle_beta   90.00
_cell.angle_gamma   90.00
#
_symmetry.space_group_name_H-M   'P 1'
#
loop_
_entity.id
_entity.type
_entity.pdbx_description
1 polymer ?
#
loop_
_entity_poly.entity_id
_entity_poly.type
_entity_poly.pdbx_seq_one_letter_code
_entity_poly.pdbx_strand_id
1 'polypeptide(L)'
;MLASYVVLAASLVVAANAYSSGAPESVCGDMVPKHPVPRQSSPPPYKITTSTQAAKAGTPLEIVISGNGPTDTIRGLLVQARAGDKPIGKFTLKPNDPFAQLLNCGEPGNAVTHKKHDEKFDKQTVAFTWTPPAGFNGEVKIRATIALNGAVFWVGVESAPIKVSS
;
A
#
# COMPACT_ATOMS: atom_id res chain seq x y z
N MET A 1 63.49 -10.20 -2.91
CA MET A 1 62.67 -10.46 -1.71
C MET A 1 61.27 -9.97 -2.00
N LEU A 2 60.28 -10.83 -1.76
CA LEU A 2 58.88 -10.68 -2.16
C LEU A 2 58.11 -9.66 -1.30
N ALA A 3 57.15 -8.98 -1.96
CA ALA A 3 55.83 -8.52 -1.51
C ALA A 3 55.65 -8.04 -0.05
N SER A 4 54.95 -6.94 0.22
CA SER A 4 53.50 -6.86 -0.02
C SER A 4 53.01 -5.43 0.21
N TYR A 5 52.24 -4.87 -0.72
CA TYR A 5 51.42 -3.69 -0.45
C TYR A 5 50.02 -4.15 -0.06
N VAL A 6 49.70 -4.05 1.24
CA VAL A 6 48.34 -4.29 1.72
C VAL A 6 47.52 -3.05 1.38
N VAL A 7 46.77 -3.13 0.28
CA VAL A 7 45.76 -2.12 -0.05
C VAL A 7 44.53 -2.42 0.81
N LEU A 8 44.37 -1.68 1.90
CA LEU A 8 43.20 -1.76 2.76
C LEU A 8 42.02 -1.09 2.03
N ALA A 9 41.24 -1.88 1.30
CA ALA A 9 40.00 -1.42 0.69
C ALA A 9 38.97 -1.11 1.81
N ALA A 10 38.87 0.16 2.19
CA ALA A 10 37.83 0.64 3.09
C ALA A 10 36.48 0.61 2.37
N SER A 11 35.74 -0.49 2.53
CA SER A 11 34.35 -0.58 2.11
C SER A 11 33.51 0.36 2.97
N LEU A 12 33.14 1.50 2.40
CA LEU A 12 32.07 2.36 2.90
C LEU A 12 30.76 1.57 2.79
N VAL A 13 30.45 0.77 3.82
CA VAL A 13 29.10 0.24 4.02
C VAL A 13 28.25 1.42 4.44
N VAL A 14 27.70 2.13 3.46
CA VAL A 14 26.64 3.08 3.71
C VAL A 14 25.46 2.25 4.22
N ALA A 15 25.23 2.29 5.54
CA ALA A 15 24.02 1.77 6.12
C ALA A 15 22.84 2.56 5.52
N ALA A 16 22.26 2.03 4.46
CA ALA A 16 21.06 2.58 3.85
C ALA A 16 19.94 2.39 4.87
N ASN A 17 19.69 3.44 5.67
CA ASN A 17 18.53 3.52 6.54
C ASN A 17 17.27 3.66 5.67
N ALA A 18 16.88 2.58 4.98
CA ALA A 18 15.72 2.50 4.09
C ALA A 18 14.41 2.37 4.89
N TYR A 19 14.26 3.14 5.98
CA TYR A 19 13.06 3.13 6.79
C TYR A 19 12.12 4.23 6.31
N SER A 20 11.50 4.04 5.14
CA SER A 20 10.49 4.96 4.63
C SER A 20 9.32 5.02 5.62
N SER A 21 8.86 6.22 5.94
CA SER A 21 7.74 6.48 6.87
C SER A 21 6.36 6.30 6.23
N GLY A 22 6.26 5.50 5.16
CA GLY A 22 5.09 5.45 4.28
C GLY A 22 5.42 5.84 2.84
N ALA A 23 4.41 5.82 1.98
CA ALA A 23 4.49 6.30 0.60
C ALA A 23 4.34 7.82 0.53
N PRO A 24 5.14 8.53 -0.30
CA PRO A 24 4.99 9.97 -0.50
C PRO A 24 3.81 10.30 -1.42
N GLU A 25 3.29 11.53 -1.34
CA GLU A 25 2.18 11.98 -2.20
C GLU A 25 2.53 11.94 -3.70
N SER A 26 3.82 12.07 -4.05
CA SER A 26 4.28 12.05 -5.44
C SER A 26 4.05 10.73 -6.18
N VAL A 27 3.78 9.63 -5.46
CA VAL A 27 3.46 8.32 -6.07
C VAL A 27 1.96 8.04 -6.16
N CYS A 28 1.10 8.98 -5.77
CA CYS A 28 -0.35 8.75 -5.75
C CYS A 28 -0.94 8.40 -7.13
N GLY A 29 -0.35 8.90 -8.21
CA GLY A 29 -0.81 8.64 -9.58
C GLY A 29 -0.47 7.24 -10.07
N ASP A 30 0.82 6.92 -10.13
CA ASP A 30 1.33 5.64 -10.65
C ASP A 30 1.29 4.50 -9.61
N MET A 31 1.22 4.84 -8.33
CA MET A 31 1.32 3.95 -7.17
C MET A 31 2.63 3.15 -7.14
N VAL A 32 3.67 3.59 -7.83
CA VAL A 32 4.95 2.88 -7.94
C VAL A 32 5.92 3.40 -6.87
N PRO A 33 6.41 2.54 -5.96
CA PRO A 33 7.46 2.89 -5.01
C PRO A 33 8.70 3.45 -5.72
N LYS A 34 9.30 4.52 -5.17
CA LYS A 34 10.50 5.16 -5.74
C LYS A 34 11.80 4.59 -5.17
N HIS A 35 11.98 3.28 -5.28
CA HIS A 35 13.23 2.59 -4.94
C HIS A 35 13.87 1.98 -6.21
N PRO A 36 15.19 1.71 -6.22
CA PRO A 36 15.92 1.25 -7.41
C PRO A 36 15.69 -0.24 -7.71
N VAL A 37 14.46 -0.73 -7.49
CA VAL A 37 14.04 -2.11 -7.67
C VAL A 37 12.75 -2.14 -8.48
N PRO A 38 12.65 -3.02 -9.51
CA PRO A 38 11.43 -3.12 -10.29
C PRO A 38 10.32 -3.83 -9.50
N ARG A 39 9.07 -3.55 -9.88
CA ARG A 39 7.92 -4.33 -9.39
C ARG A 39 8.03 -5.79 -9.83
N GLN A 40 7.44 -6.68 -9.04
CA GLN A 40 7.31 -8.08 -9.42
C GLN A 40 6.35 -8.24 -10.61
N SER A 41 6.66 -9.17 -11.52
CA SER A 41 5.81 -9.54 -12.67
C SER A 41 4.93 -10.76 -12.41
N SER A 42 5.22 -11.53 -11.36
CA SER A 42 4.39 -12.64 -10.93
C SER A 42 3.04 -12.16 -10.37
N PRO A 43 1.99 -13.00 -10.39
CA PRO A 43 0.76 -12.68 -9.69
C PRO A 43 1.01 -12.36 -8.20
N PRO A 44 0.39 -11.30 -7.64
CA PRO A 44 0.55 -10.96 -6.24
C PRO A 44 -0.04 -12.05 -5.34
N PRO A 45 0.66 -12.48 -4.27
CA PRO A 45 0.12 -13.45 -3.31
C PRO A 45 -0.83 -12.79 -2.29
N TYR A 46 -1.62 -11.82 -2.73
CA TYR A 46 -2.52 -11.03 -1.87
C TYR A 46 -3.90 -10.90 -2.48
N LYS A 47 -4.91 -10.74 -1.63
CA LYS A 47 -6.30 -10.54 -2.03
C LYS A 47 -6.85 -9.29 -1.36
N ILE A 48 -7.69 -8.56 -2.08
CA ILE A 48 -8.48 -7.45 -1.55
C ILE A 48 -9.95 -7.83 -1.62
N THR A 49 -10.60 -7.88 -0.45
CA THR A 49 -12.03 -8.14 -0.33
C THR A 49 -12.74 -6.94 0.29
N THR A 50 -14.03 -6.82 0.01
CA THR A 50 -14.89 -5.76 0.53
C THR A 50 -16.09 -6.40 1.22
N SER A 51 -16.63 -5.75 2.24
CA SER A 51 -17.83 -6.26 2.94
C SER A 51 -19.08 -6.33 2.07
N THR A 52 -19.10 -5.57 0.97
CA THR A 52 -20.14 -5.60 -0.05
C THR A 52 -19.56 -5.23 -1.43
N GLN A 53 -20.19 -5.73 -2.50
CA GLN A 53 -19.96 -5.31 -3.88
C GLN A 53 -21.03 -4.34 -4.39
N ALA A 54 -22.04 -4.02 -3.58
CA ALA A 54 -23.06 -3.02 -3.84
C ALA A 54 -23.16 -2.09 -2.63
N ALA A 55 -22.76 -0.83 -2.82
CA ALA A 55 -22.67 0.16 -1.75
C ALA A 55 -23.55 1.38 -2.05
N LYS A 56 -24.13 1.96 -0.99
CA LYS A 56 -24.77 3.27 -1.10
C LYS A 56 -23.72 4.37 -0.94
N ALA A 57 -23.81 5.40 -1.77
CA ALA A 57 -22.99 6.60 -1.65
C ALA A 57 -23.08 7.19 -0.23
N GLY A 58 -21.94 7.58 0.35
CA GLY A 58 -21.86 8.09 1.73
C GLY A 58 -21.94 7.02 2.83
N THR A 59 -22.20 5.75 2.51
CA THR A 59 -22.21 4.67 3.50
C THR A 59 -20.84 4.00 3.56
N PRO A 60 -20.20 3.93 4.75
CA PRO A 60 -18.91 3.26 4.90
C PRO A 60 -19.02 1.75 4.64
N LEU A 61 -17.96 1.18 4.07
CA LEU A 61 -17.77 -0.26 3.94
C LEU A 61 -16.36 -0.67 4.39
N GLU A 62 -16.21 -1.94 4.75
CA GLU A 62 -14.91 -2.49 5.16
C GLU A 62 -14.17 -3.04 3.94
N ILE A 63 -12.87 -2.78 3.91
CA ILE A 63 -11.92 -3.33 2.96
C ILE A 63 -10.92 -4.16 3.77
N VAL A 64 -10.66 -5.39 3.33
CA VAL A 64 -9.66 -6.27 3.91
C VAL A 64 -8.62 -6.61 2.85
N ILE A 65 -7.35 -6.47 3.21
CA ILE A 65 -6.22 -6.91 2.38
C ILE A 65 -5.51 -8.03 3.15
N SER A 66 -5.37 -9.19 2.53
CA SER A 66 -4.75 -10.36 3.15
C SER A 66 -3.75 -11.05 2.24
N GLY A 67 -2.65 -11.53 2.81
CA GLY A 67 -1.76 -12.49 2.17
C GLY A 67 -2.42 -13.87 2.02
N ASN A 68 -2.01 -14.64 1.02
CA ASN A 68 -2.53 -15.99 0.76
C ASN A 68 -2.02 -17.03 1.76
N GLY A 69 -0.82 -16.83 2.32
CA GLY A 69 -0.19 -17.70 3.31
C GLY A 69 0.43 -16.93 4.48
N PRO A 70 0.99 -17.64 5.49
CA PRO A 70 1.58 -17.02 6.68
C PRO A 70 2.84 -16.20 6.40
N THR A 71 3.53 -16.48 5.28
CA THR A 71 4.74 -15.76 4.86
C THR A 71 4.45 -14.57 3.94
N ASP A 72 3.22 -14.43 3.45
CA ASP A 72 2.81 -13.33 2.58
C ASP A 72 2.40 -12.13 3.44
N THR A 73 3.38 -11.60 4.18
CA THR A 73 3.16 -10.45 5.06
C THR A 73 3.18 -9.15 4.27
N ILE A 74 2.66 -8.10 4.89
CA ILE A 74 2.56 -6.75 4.34
C ILE A 74 3.42 -5.86 5.23
N ARG A 75 4.59 -5.50 4.69
CA ARG A 75 5.48 -4.51 5.30
C ARG A 75 5.10 -3.10 4.89
N GLY A 76 4.70 -2.94 3.62
CA GLY A 76 4.34 -1.65 3.08
C GLY A 76 3.09 -1.73 2.23
N LEU A 77 2.31 -0.65 2.24
CA LEU A 77 1.19 -0.49 1.32
C LEU A 77 0.99 0.96 0.90
N LEU A 78 0.34 1.10 -0.25
CA LEU A 78 -0.38 2.29 -0.66
C LEU A 78 -1.73 1.84 -1.23
N VAL A 79 -2.84 2.30 -0.64
CA VAL A 79 -4.20 1.89 -1.00
C VAL A 79 -5.02 3.10 -1.42
N GLN A 80 -5.76 2.96 -2.51
CA GLN A 80 -6.73 3.93 -3.00
C GLN A 80 -8.00 3.21 -3.43
N ALA A 81 -9.15 3.86 -3.29
CA ALA A 81 -10.32 3.49 -4.07
C ALA A 81 -10.33 4.36 -5.34
N ARG A 82 -10.58 3.76 -6.51
CA ARG A 82 -10.56 4.47 -7.79
C ARG A 82 -11.81 4.23 -8.62
N ALA A 83 -12.31 5.30 -9.23
CA ALA A 83 -13.27 5.26 -10.33
C ALA A 83 -12.48 5.47 -11.64
N GLY A 84 -12.28 4.39 -12.41
CA GLY A 84 -11.25 4.36 -13.45
C GLY A 84 -9.87 4.56 -12.83
N ASP A 85 -9.13 5.59 -13.24
CA ASP A 85 -7.83 5.94 -12.66
C ASP A 85 -7.88 7.06 -11.61
N LYS A 86 -9.05 7.64 -11.33
CA LYS A 86 -9.19 8.76 -10.39
C LYS A 86 -9.41 8.25 -8.97
N PRO A 87 -8.57 8.62 -7.98
CA PRO A 87 -8.82 8.35 -6.57
C PRO A 87 -10.12 8.99 -6.09
N ILE A 88 -10.90 8.29 -5.28
CA ILE A 88 -12.23 8.73 -4.85
C ILE A 88 -12.59 8.25 -3.45
N GLY A 89 -13.41 9.03 -2.74
CA GLY A 89 -13.88 8.71 -1.40
C GLY A 89 -12.83 8.98 -0.33
N LYS A 90 -13.13 8.54 0.89
CA LYS A 90 -12.29 8.79 2.06
C LYS A 90 -12.11 7.51 2.87
N PHE A 91 -10.91 7.33 3.38
CA PHE A 91 -10.59 6.26 4.32
C PHE A 91 -10.68 6.78 5.76
N THR A 92 -11.09 5.88 6.65
CA THR A 92 -11.03 6.07 8.09
C THR A 92 -10.24 4.91 8.69
N LEU A 93 -9.32 5.26 9.60
CA LEU A 93 -8.52 4.29 10.34
C LEU A 93 -9.02 4.21 11.78
N LYS A 94 -8.68 3.12 12.46
CA LYS A 94 -8.86 3.03 13.91
C LYS A 94 -8.06 4.14 14.59
N PRO A 95 -8.56 4.73 15.69
CA PRO A 95 -7.78 5.66 16.49
C PRO A 95 -6.44 5.01 16.87
N ASN A 96 -5.34 5.75 16.66
CA ASN A 96 -3.98 5.28 16.93
C ASN A 96 -3.59 3.97 16.23
N ASP A 97 -4.05 3.74 15.00
CA ASP A 97 -3.64 2.57 14.21
C ASP A 97 -2.11 2.42 14.19
N PRO A 98 -1.54 1.29 14.64
CA PRO A 98 -0.10 1.14 14.79
C PRO A 98 0.62 0.88 13.47
N PHE A 99 -0.11 0.47 12.43
CA PHE A 99 0.46 0.05 11.15
C PHE A 99 0.21 1.05 10.03
N ALA A 100 -0.95 1.70 10.00
CA ALA A 100 -1.38 2.54 8.89
C ALA A 100 -1.57 4.01 9.28
N GLN A 101 -1.49 4.88 8.27
CA GLN A 101 -1.82 6.29 8.33
C GLN A 101 -2.51 6.73 7.03
N LEU A 102 -3.27 7.82 7.11
CA LEU A 102 -3.90 8.43 5.95
C LEU A 102 -2.86 9.18 5.11
N LEU A 103 -3.08 9.20 3.79
CA LEU A 103 -2.30 9.97 2.83
C LEU A 103 -3.25 10.81 1.97
N ASN A 104 -2.81 12.03 1.62
CA ASN A 104 -3.58 12.95 0.81
C ASN A 104 -3.12 12.86 -0.65
N CYS A 105 -3.84 12.10 -1.46
CA CYS A 105 -3.60 11.98 -2.89
C CYS A 105 -4.47 12.98 -3.67
N GLY A 106 -4.25 14.28 -3.41
CA GLY A 106 -5.03 15.38 -3.95
C GLY A 106 -6.25 15.77 -3.12
N GLU A 107 -6.79 14.85 -2.32
CA GLU A 107 -7.89 15.11 -1.38
C GLU A 107 -7.57 14.54 0.01
N PRO A 108 -8.06 15.16 1.10
CA PRO A 108 -7.80 14.67 2.44
C PRO A 108 -8.28 13.23 2.68
N GLY A 109 -7.34 12.34 3.05
CA GLY A 109 -7.62 10.97 3.45
C GLY A 109 -8.17 10.05 2.36
N ASN A 110 -7.96 10.38 1.08
CA ASN A 110 -8.39 9.54 -0.04
C ASN A 110 -7.43 8.37 -0.36
N ALA A 111 -6.37 8.20 0.43
CA ALA A 111 -5.46 7.06 0.38
C ALA A 111 -4.99 6.64 1.77
N VAL A 112 -4.45 5.41 1.85
CA VAL A 112 -3.82 4.86 3.07
C VAL A 112 -2.41 4.41 2.74
N THR A 113 -1.46 4.68 3.64
CA THR A 113 -0.12 4.11 3.59
C THR A 113 0.32 3.56 4.95
N HIS A 114 1.37 2.74 4.96
CA HIS A 114 1.94 2.21 6.20
C HIS A 114 2.71 3.30 6.99
N LYS A 115 2.88 3.07 8.29
CA LYS A 115 3.79 3.79 9.19
C LYS A 115 5.12 3.05 9.24
N LYS A 116 6.18 3.75 9.68
CA LYS A 116 7.45 3.10 9.99
C LYS A 116 7.26 2.08 11.13
N HIS A 117 7.73 0.86 10.92
CA HIS A 117 7.74 -0.21 11.92
C HIS A 117 8.85 -1.23 11.62
N ASP A 118 9.17 -2.07 12.62
CA ASP A 118 10.07 -3.23 12.46
C ASP A 118 9.35 -4.41 11.77
N GLU A 119 10.11 -5.28 11.10
CA GLU A 119 9.59 -6.47 10.40
C GLU A 119 8.74 -7.41 11.26
N LYS A 120 9.03 -7.50 12.56
CA LYS A 120 8.22 -8.28 13.50
C LYS A 120 6.78 -7.78 13.65
N PHE A 121 6.49 -6.57 13.16
CA PHE A 121 5.16 -5.97 13.16
C PHE A 121 4.47 -6.00 11.79
N ASP A 122 5.12 -6.58 10.77
CA ASP A 122 4.50 -6.81 9.47
C ASP A 122 3.17 -7.55 9.65
N LYS A 123 2.18 -7.22 8.83
CA LYS A 123 0.82 -7.73 8.97
C LYS A 123 0.51 -8.71 7.87
N GLN A 124 -0.01 -9.89 8.20
CA GLN A 124 -0.59 -10.77 7.18
C GLN A 124 -1.91 -10.20 6.64
N THR A 125 -2.71 -9.57 7.51
CA THR A 125 -4.02 -9.02 7.18
C THR A 125 -4.16 -7.61 7.77
N VAL A 126 -4.67 -6.69 6.96
CA VAL A 126 -5.05 -5.33 7.38
C VAL A 126 -6.48 -5.03 6.95
N ALA A 127 -7.17 -4.18 7.70
CA ALA A 127 -8.54 -3.78 7.40
C ALA A 127 -8.71 -2.27 7.53
N PHE A 128 -9.45 -1.67 6.61
CA PHE A 128 -9.71 -0.24 6.55
C PHE A 128 -11.19 0.02 6.30
N THR A 129 -11.69 1.15 6.78
CA THR A 129 -13.01 1.63 6.39
C THR A 129 -12.86 2.62 5.25
N TRP A 130 -13.66 2.45 4.19
CA TRP A 130 -13.75 3.40 3.10
C TRP A 130 -15.19 3.85 2.89
N THR A 131 -15.36 5.14 2.64
CA THR A 131 -16.67 5.76 2.39
C THR A 131 -16.68 6.34 0.98
N PRO A 132 -17.54 5.83 0.08
CA PRO A 132 -17.78 6.46 -1.21
C PRO A 132 -18.33 7.89 -1.00
N PRO A 133 -17.97 8.88 -1.84
CA PRO A 133 -18.53 10.22 -1.73
C PRO A 133 -20.06 10.21 -1.86
N ALA A 134 -20.73 11.11 -1.14
CA ALA A 134 -22.16 11.31 -1.31
C ALA A 134 -22.50 11.70 -2.75
N GLY A 135 -23.62 11.18 -3.28
CA GLY A 135 -24.08 11.44 -4.64
C GLY A 135 -23.29 10.75 -5.76
N PHE A 136 -22.22 10.01 -5.45
CA PHE A 136 -21.50 9.24 -6.46
C PHE A 136 -22.35 8.08 -6.98
N ASN A 137 -22.36 7.90 -8.30
CA ASN A 137 -22.96 6.78 -8.99
C ASN A 137 -21.93 6.22 -9.99
N GLY A 138 -21.60 4.93 -9.87
CA GLY A 138 -20.64 4.30 -10.76
C GLY A 138 -19.96 3.10 -10.14
N GLU A 139 -18.92 2.63 -10.83
CA GLU A 139 -18.09 1.52 -10.38
C GLU A 139 -16.80 2.03 -9.73
N VAL A 140 -16.43 1.41 -8.63
CA VAL A 140 -15.17 1.66 -7.93
C VAL A 140 -14.42 0.35 -7.73
N LYS A 141 -13.10 0.38 -7.87
CA LYS A 141 -12.22 -0.70 -7.41
C LYS A 141 -11.28 -0.18 -6.34
N ILE A 142 -10.99 -1.02 -5.36
CA ILE A 142 -9.86 -0.78 -4.47
C ILE A 142 -8.60 -1.21 -5.21
N ARG A 143 -7.62 -0.32 -5.34
CA ARG A 143 -6.33 -0.57 -5.94
C ARG A 143 -5.25 -0.40 -4.88
N ALA A 144 -4.30 -1.32 -4.83
CA ALA A 144 -3.19 -1.27 -3.91
C ALA A 144 -1.84 -1.55 -4.59
N THR A 145 -0.82 -0.94 -4.01
CA THR A 145 0.56 -1.42 -4.08
C THR A 145 0.89 -2.06 -2.75
N ILE A 146 1.46 -3.27 -2.79
CA ILE A 146 1.75 -4.08 -1.60
C ILE A 146 3.22 -4.49 -1.66
N ALA A 147 3.96 -4.19 -0.60
CA ALA A 147 5.36 -4.55 -0.44
C ALA A 147 5.49 -5.62 0.64
N LEU A 148 6.06 -6.77 0.26
CA LEU A 148 6.52 -7.78 1.20
C LEU A 148 7.77 -7.27 1.94
N ASN A 149 8.67 -6.62 1.22
CA ASN A 149 9.83 -5.93 1.78
C ASN A 149 10.31 -4.80 0.85
N GLY A 150 11.44 -4.16 1.17
CA GLY A 150 11.99 -3.04 0.38
C GLY A 150 12.42 -3.40 -1.04
N ALA A 151 12.58 -4.68 -1.36
CA ALA A 151 12.98 -5.17 -2.68
C ALA A 151 11.86 -5.90 -3.44
N VAL A 152 10.84 -6.41 -2.73
CA VAL A 152 9.78 -7.26 -3.29
C VAL A 152 8.42 -6.60 -3.08
N PHE A 153 7.81 -6.16 -4.18
CA PHE A 153 6.51 -5.49 -4.16
C PHE A 153 5.72 -5.68 -5.46
N TRP A 154 4.41 -5.57 -5.36
CA TRP A 154 3.46 -5.64 -6.47
C TRP A 154 2.66 -4.35 -6.55
N VAL A 155 2.37 -3.90 -7.77
CA VAL A 155 1.60 -2.69 -8.06
C VAL A 155 0.34 -3.10 -8.81
N GLY A 156 -0.80 -2.46 -8.48
CA GLY A 156 -2.05 -2.69 -9.20
C GLY A 156 -2.80 -3.95 -8.75
N VAL A 157 -2.66 -4.33 -7.48
CA VAL A 157 -3.51 -5.36 -6.88
C VAL A 157 -4.91 -4.76 -6.72
N GLU A 158 -5.94 -5.41 -7.27
CA GLU A 158 -7.31 -4.86 -7.28
C GLU A 158 -8.31 -5.77 -6.56
N SER A 159 -9.33 -5.15 -5.97
CA SER A 159 -10.55 -5.84 -5.53
C SER A 159 -11.46 -6.19 -6.72
N ALA A 160 -12.47 -7.02 -6.46
CA ALA A 160 -13.67 -7.03 -7.30
C ALA A 160 -14.30 -5.63 -7.37
N PRO A 161 -15.01 -5.30 -8.48
CA PRO A 161 -15.69 -4.02 -8.60
C PRO A 161 -16.80 -3.86 -7.55
N ILE A 162 -16.93 -2.64 -7.04
CA ILE A 162 -17.99 -2.20 -6.13
C ILE A 162 -18.90 -1.27 -6.93
N LYS A 163 -20.16 -1.66 -7.09
CA LYS A 163 -21.20 -0.80 -7.65
C LYS A 163 -21.68 0.17 -6.57
N VAL A 164 -21.48 1.45 -6.79
CA VAL A 164 -21.96 2.51 -5.89
C VAL A 164 -23.17 3.21 -6.52
N SER A 165 -24.23 3.36 -5.73
CA SER A 165 -25.42 4.12 -6.10
C SER A 165 -25.78 5.18 -5.06
N SER A 166 -26.29 6.33 -5.52
CA SER A 166 -26.83 7.39 -4.66
C SER A 166 -28.06 6.97 -3.87
#